data_AF-A0A2V9K1R0-F1
#
_entry.id   AF-A0A2V9K1R0-F1
#
_cell.length_a   1.000
_cell.length_b   1.000
_cell.length_c   1.000
_cell.angle_alpha   90.00
_cell.angle_beta   90.00
_cell.angle_gamma   90.00
#
_symmetry.space_group_name_H-M   'P 1'
#
loop_
_entity.id
_entity.type
_entity.pdbx_description
1 polymer ?
#
loop_
_entity_poly.entity_id
_entity_poly.type
_entity_poly.pdbx_seq_one_letter_code
_entity_poly.pdbx_strand_id
1 'polypeptide(L)' 'MGSLGMQEIMVIFVLALIVFGPRKLPELGKSLGRGLAEFKKASNELKQTWEEEVRLDKEREAMADIMKDVSVSSKEIQ' A
#
# COMPACT_ATOMS: atom_id res chain seq x y z
N MET A 1 33.57 -0.21 -20.66
CA MET A 1 33.30 0.85 -19.67
C MET A 1 32.94 0.13 -18.38
N GLY A 2 33.83 0.13 -17.40
CA GLY A 2 33.77 -0.76 -16.24
C GLY A 2 32.61 -0.39 -15.31
N SER A 3 31.85 -1.40 -14.88
CA SER A 3 30.92 -1.28 -13.77
C SER A 3 31.69 -0.86 -12.51
N LEU A 4 31.15 0.08 -11.74
CA LEU A 4 31.63 0.34 -10.39
C LEU A 4 31.63 -0.99 -9.62
N GLY A 5 32.82 -1.45 -9.26
CA GLY A 5 32.98 -2.64 -8.44
C GLY A 5 32.58 -2.37 -7.00
N MET A 6 32.46 -3.45 -6.23
CA MET A 6 32.18 -3.37 -4.79
C MET A 6 33.24 -2.51 -4.06
N GLN A 7 34.46 -2.48 -4.58
CA GLN A 7 35.59 -1.77 -3.97
C GLN A 7 35.47 -0.26 -4.16
N GLU A 8 35.09 0.22 -5.35
CA GLU A 8 34.84 1.64 -5.59
C GLU A 8 33.65 2.15 -4.77
N ILE A 9 32.57 1.37 -4.69
CA ILE A 9 31.40 1.70 -3.86
C ILE A 9 31.80 1.82 -2.38
N MET A 10 32.64 0.92 -1.88
CA MET A 10 33.10 0.95 -0.49
C MET A 10 33.92 2.21 -0.18
N VAL A 11 34.81 2.64 -1.10
CA VAL A 11 35.59 3.87 -0.92
C VAL A 11 34.68 5.10 -0.88
N ILE A 12 33.72 5.20 -1.80
CA ILE A 12 32.74 6.29 -1.81
C ILE A 12 31.91 6.28 -0.53
N PHE A 13 31.51 5.10 -0.05
CA PHE A 13 30.75 4.96 1.19
C PHE A 13 31.55 5.44 2.40
N VAL A 14 32.83 5.10 2.50
CA VAL A 14 33.71 5.60 3.58
C VAL A 14 33.84 7.13 3.52
N LEU A 15 34.02 7.72 2.34
CA LEU A 15 34.06 9.18 2.18
C LEU A 15 32.73 9.82 2.62
N ALA A 16 31.60 9.26 2.21
CA ALA A 16 30.28 9.71 2.66
C ALA A 16 30.13 9.58 4.18
N LEU A 17 30.63 8.49 4.78
CA LEU A 17 30.62 8.30 6.22
C LEU A 17 31.49 9.30 6.98
N ILE A 18 32.57 9.80 6.39
CA ILE A 18 33.38 10.86 7.01
C ILE A 18 32.62 12.19 6.99
N VAL A 19 31.97 12.51 5.87
CA VAL A 19 31.20 13.76 5.70
C VAL A 19 29.95 13.77 6.58
N PHE A 20 29.16 12.69 6.51
CA PHE A 20 27.87 12.61 7.21
C PHE A 20 28.00 12.00 8.62
N GLY A 21 29.02 11.20 8.88
CA GLY A 21 29.22 10.49 10.15
C GLY A 21 28.52 9.12 10.19
N PRO A 22 29.17 8.06 10.69
CA PRO A 22 28.61 6.70 10.74
C PRO A 22 27.43 6.55 11.68
N ARG A 23 27.22 7.49 12.60
CA ARG A 23 26.04 7.52 13.48
C ARG A 23 24.80 8.08 12.81
N LYS A 24 24.93 8.94 11.79
CA LYS A 24 23.78 9.56 11.12
C LYS A 24 23.05 8.60 10.19
N LEU A 25 23.75 7.71 9.49
CA LEU A 25 23.11 6.71 8.63
C LEU A 25 22.11 5.80 9.36
N PRO A 26 22.43 5.16 10.50
CA PRO A 26 21.47 4.32 11.22
C PRO A 26 20.35 5.15 11.85
N GLU A 27 20.60 6.40 12.22
CA GLU A 27 19.57 7.31 12.74
C GLU A 27 18.56 7.70 11.65
N LEU A 28 19.05 8.07 10.46
CA LEU A 28 18.22 8.32 9.27
C LEU A 28 17.43 7.06 8.87
N GLY A 29 18.08 5.89 8.87
CA GLY A 29 17.42 4.62 8.59
C GLY A 29 16.30 4.28 9.59
N LYS A 30 16.50 4.55 10.89
CA LYS A 30 15.46 4.37 11.91
C LYS A 30 14.27 5.30 11.68
N SER A 31 14.52 6.58 11.38
CA SER A 31 13.47 7.57 11.13
C SER A 31 12.69 7.27 9.86
N LEU A 32 13.38 6.97 8.75
CA LEU A 32 12.77 6.56 7.49
C LEU A 32 12.03 5.22 7.64
N GLY A 33 12.59 4.27 8.37
CA GLY A 33 11.97 2.97 8.62
C GLY A 33 10.66 3.09 9.40
N ARG A 34 10.63 3.95 10.43
CA ARG A 34 9.38 4.27 11.15
C ARG A 34 8.37 4.94 10.24
N GLY A 35 8.79 5.95 9.47
CA GLY A 35 7.90 6.64 8.53
C GLY A 35 7.31 5.69 7.47
N LEU A 36 8.12 4.80 6.93
CA LEU A 36 7.68 3.81 5.94
C LEU A 36 6.77 2.74 6.55
N ALA A 37 7.01 2.34 7.81
CA ALA A 37 6.15 1.40 8.53
C ALA A 37 4.76 2.01 8.79
N GLU A 38 4.69 3.25 9.26
CA GLU A 38 3.42 3.97 9.45
C GLU A 38 2.72 4.21 8.11
N PHE A 39 3.46 4.60 7.06
CA PHE A 39 2.90 4.76 5.72
C PHE A 39 2.30 3.46 5.18
N LYS A 40 3.00 2.33 5.37
CA LYS A 40 2.50 1.00 4.98
C LYS A 40 1.23 0.63 5.76
N LYS A 41 1.19 0.92 7.07
CA LYS A 41 0.04 0.65 7.91
C LYS A 41 -1.17 1.46 7.45
N ALA A 42 -1.01 2.77 7.26
CA ALA A 42 -2.06 3.65 6.75
C ALA A 42 -2.53 3.21 5.34
N SER A 43 -1.61 2.83 4.45
CA SER A 43 -1.95 2.33 3.12
C SER A 43 -2.79 1.05 3.16
N ASN A 44 -2.48 0.14 4.10
CA ASN A 44 -3.25 -1.08 4.30
C ASN A 44 -4.65 -0.79 4.88
N GLU A 45 -4.75 0.09 5.86
CA GLU A 45 -6.04 0.49 6.45
C GLU A 45 -6.96 1.12 5.41
N LEU A 46 -6.41 2.00 4.56
CA LEU A 46 -7.13 2.55 3.42
C LEU A 46 -7.61 1.41 2.52
N LYS A 47 -6.70 0.54 2.05
CA LYS A 47 -7.05 -0.57 1.16
C LYS A 47 -8.17 -1.45 1.70
N GLN A 48 -8.15 -1.77 3.00
CA GLN A 48 -9.21 -2.56 3.64
C GLN A 48 -10.56 -1.82 3.62
N THR A 49 -10.56 -0.52 3.90
CA THR A 49 -11.77 0.31 3.87
C THR A 49 -12.38 0.33 2.46
N TRP A 50 -11.56 0.54 1.42
CA TRP A 50 -12.00 0.52 0.03
C TRP A 50 -12.53 -0.87 -0.40
N GLU A 51 -11.86 -1.96 0.00
CA GLU A 51 -12.33 -3.32 -0.29
C GLU A 51 -13.66 -3.64 0.39
N GLU A 52 -13.87 -3.14 1.61
CA GLU A 52 -15.11 -3.32 2.37
C GLU A 52 -16.28 -2.52 1.78
N GLU A 53 -16.06 -1.25 1.42
CA GLU A 53 -17.07 -0.43 0.73
C GLU A 53 -17.48 -1.03 -0.62
N VAL A 54 -16.50 -1.44 -1.45
CA VAL A 54 -16.77 -2.05 -2.76
C VAL A 54 -17.50 -3.39 -2.62
N ARG A 55 -17.26 -4.16 -1.54
CA ARG A 55 -17.99 -5.40 -1.29
C ARG A 55 -19.45 -5.11 -0.92
N LEU A 56 -19.69 -4.13 -0.06
CA LEU A 56 -21.03 -3.75 0.38
C LEU A 56 -21.87 -3.20 -0.77
N ASP A 57 -21.29 -2.42 -1.67
CA ASP A 57 -22.00 -1.91 -2.86
C ASP A 57 -22.40 -3.05 -3.80
N LYS A 58 -21.52 -4.04 -4.02
CA LYS A 58 -21.84 -5.23 -4.82
C LYS A 58 -22.96 -6.08 -4.20
N GLU A 59 -22.96 -6.24 -2.88
CA GLU A 59 -24.01 -6.98 -2.17
C GLU A 59 -25.37 -6.25 -2.25
N ARG A 60 -25.36 -4.91 -2.18
CA ARG A 60 -26.57 -4.08 -2.37
C ARG A 60 -27.11 -4.16 -3.79
N GLU A 61 -26.25 -4.11 -4.80
CA GLU A 61 -26.65 -4.27 -6.21
C GLU A 61 -27.27 -5.66 -6.45
N ALA A 62 -26.65 -6.73 -5.95
CA ALA A 62 -27.17 -8.09 -6.09
C ALA A 62 -28.54 -8.27 -5.41
N MET A 63 -28.74 -7.69 -4.21
CA MET A 63 -30.02 -7.72 -3.52
C MET A 63 -31.10 -6.94 -4.27
N ALA A 64 -30.75 -5.78 -4.84
CA ALA A 64 -31.67 -4.95 -5.61
C ALA A 64 -32.13 -5.63 -6.90
N ASP A 65 -31.25 -6.39 -7.55
CA ASP A 65 -31.55 -7.15 -8.78
C ASP A 65 -32.51 -8.32 -8.48
N ILE A 66 -32.26 -9.07 -7.40
CA ILE A 66 -33.17 -10.13 -6.93
C ILE A 66 -34.56 -9.56 -6.60
N MET A 67 -34.61 -8.42 -5.92
CA MET A 67 -35.87 -7.80 -5.52
C MET A 67 -36.66 -7.27 -6.72
N LYS A 68 -35.96 -6.81 -7.77
CA LYS A 68 -36.55 -6.49 -9.07
C LYS A 68 -37.18 -7.72 -9.69
N ASP A 69 -36.46 -8.83 -9.80
CA ASP A 69 -36.97 -10.07 -10.42
C ASP A 69 -38.20 -10.63 -9.68
N VAL A 70 -38.20 -10.61 -8.35
CA VAL A 70 -39.36 -11.04 -7.54
C VAL A 70 -40.58 -10.14 -7.79
N SER A 71 -40.38 -8.83 -7.91
CA SER A 71 -41.47 -7.87 -8.16
C SER A 71 -42.03 -7.94 -9.59
N VAL A 72 -41.21 -8.35 -10.57
CA VAL A 72 -41.62 -8.55 -11.97
C VAL A 72 -42.39 -9.86 -12.13
N SER A 73 -41.92 -10.95 -11.52
CA SER A 73 -42.58 -12.25 -11.58
C SER A 73 -43.99 -12.25 -10.95
N SER A 74 -44.20 -11.44 -9.89
CA SER A 74 -45.53 -11.31 -9.28
C SER A 74 -46.54 -10.50 -10.11
N LYS A 75 -46.08 -9.75 -11.11
CA LYS A 75 -46.92 -8.95 -12.03
C LYS A 75 -47.36 -9.69 -13.28
N GLU A 76 -46.71 -10.81 -13.63
CA GLU A 76 -47.08 -11.63 -14.79
C GLU A 76 -48.14 -12.70 -14.47
N ILE A 77 -48.42 -12.96 -13.19
CA ILE A 77 -49.41 -13.96 -12.76
C ILE A 77 -50.80 -13.33 -12.51
N GLN A 78 -50.93 -12.00 -12.60
CA GLN A 78 -52.20 -11.27 -12.50
C GLN A 78 -52.57 -10.62 -13.84
#